data_AF-A0AA88XL29-F1
#
_entry.id   AF-A0AA88XL29-F1
#
_cell.length_a   1.000
_cell.length_b   1.000
_cell.length_c   1.000
_cell.angle_alpha   90.00
_cell.angle_beta   90.00
_cell.angle_gamma   90.00
#
_symmetry.space_group_name_H-M   'P 1'
#
loop_
_entity.id
_entity.type
_entity.pdbx_description
1 polymer ?
#
loop_
_entity_poly.entity_id
_entity_poly.type
_entity_poly.pdbx_seq_one_letter_code
_entity_poly.pdbx_strand_id
1 'polypeptide(L)'
;MHVFLKYGIFTAFTGIILCFDIIWNVPSHRCLSEYGIDLNLSKYDIISNKEEEFEGQKINIFYETKPGLYPKFLANGTEVNGGIPQNASFFHHFVKAKSDIENTIPYSDFSGYAVIDWESWRPIFERNRYEEEKHIYIKKSLELVKNQHPTWSSQKVFREAKRQFESSAEWERKGDGRSGLQEGTKRASGACSGDTKLRHLRIQGKFEKGTMQAFAYTTFKYTDTKVYYSKNDVINTISQSMDAGLDGNVVWLSSSDVSSRDDCQSLHKYIQEIFGPMSKFVINFARICSAVLCNNHGKCVRANWLKQPKLQFGRSDKMLDLSDYKCKCNMNWSGKHCQNI
;
A
#
# COMPACT_ATOMS: atom_id res chain seq x y z
N MET A 1 -49.66 -9.94 -38.08
CA MET A 1 -49.18 -10.73 -36.93
C MET A 1 -47.69 -10.49 -36.79
N HIS A 2 -47.31 -10.00 -35.61
CA HIS A 2 -46.05 -9.39 -35.16
C HIS A 2 -44.72 -9.65 -35.90
N VAL A 3 -44.09 -8.53 -36.28
CA VAL A 3 -42.64 -8.33 -36.40
C VAL A 3 -42.02 -8.36 -35.00
N PHE A 4 -40.97 -9.15 -34.78
CA PHE A 4 -39.92 -8.85 -33.80
C PHE A 4 -38.58 -9.47 -34.24
N LEU A 5 -37.77 -8.67 -34.93
CA LEU A 5 -36.32 -8.70 -34.72
C LEU A 5 -36.08 -8.25 -33.27
N LYS A 6 -35.45 -9.09 -32.43
CA LYS A 6 -34.91 -8.63 -31.16
C LYS A 6 -33.39 -8.44 -31.28
N TYR A 7 -33.06 -7.17 -31.21
CA TYR A 7 -31.75 -6.55 -31.16
C TYR A 7 -30.87 -7.08 -30.02
N GLY A 8 -29.58 -6.85 -30.20
CA GLY A 8 -28.46 -7.18 -29.33
C GLY A 8 -28.66 -6.84 -27.86
N ILE A 9 -28.08 -7.70 -27.02
CA ILE A 9 -27.67 -7.35 -25.67
C ILE A 9 -26.16 -7.18 -25.73
N PHE A 10 -25.72 -5.96 -26.03
CA PHE A 10 -24.42 -5.49 -25.57
C PHE A 10 -24.61 -5.14 -24.10
N THR A 11 -24.30 -6.08 -23.22
CA THR A 11 -23.96 -5.79 -21.83
C THR A 11 -22.61 -6.39 -21.52
N ALA A 12 -21.57 -5.90 -22.18
CA ALA A 12 -20.25 -5.93 -21.58
C ALA A 12 -20.25 -4.78 -20.58
N PHE A 13 -20.39 -5.09 -19.29
CA PHE A 13 -19.97 -4.17 -18.25
C PHE A 13 -18.51 -3.82 -18.55
N THR A 14 -18.27 -2.64 -19.10
CA THR A 14 -16.94 -2.03 -19.19
C THR A 14 -16.56 -1.57 -17.79
N GLY A 15 -16.42 -2.52 -16.87
CA GLY A 15 -15.62 -2.32 -15.67
C GLY A 15 -14.20 -2.16 -16.15
N ILE A 16 -13.61 -0.99 -15.91
CA ILE A 16 -12.20 -0.75 -16.19
C ILE A 16 -11.42 -1.78 -15.38
N ILE A 17 -10.87 -2.77 -16.07
CA ILE A 17 -9.98 -3.76 -15.49
C ILE A 17 -8.67 -3.03 -15.15
N LEU A 18 -8.37 -2.92 -13.86
CA LEU A 18 -7.18 -2.24 -13.34
C LEU A 18 -6.06 -3.27 -13.12
N CYS A 19 -4.96 -3.12 -13.86
CA CYS A 19 -3.77 -3.98 -13.79
C CYS A 19 -2.63 -3.34 -12.98
N PHE A 20 -2.76 -2.05 -12.65
CA PHE A 20 -1.81 -1.27 -11.88
C PHE A 20 -2.50 0.00 -11.38
N ASP A 21 -2.52 0.21 -10.07
CA ASP A 21 -3.20 1.35 -9.45
C ASP A 21 -2.22 2.42 -8.97
N ILE A 22 -2.60 3.69 -9.11
CA ILE A 22 -1.94 4.81 -8.45
C ILE A 22 -2.95 5.40 -7.48
N ILE A 23 -2.65 5.31 -6.19
CA ILE A 23 -3.56 5.64 -5.10
C ILE A 23 -3.05 6.91 -4.42
N TRP A 24 -3.92 7.91 -4.32
CA TRP A 24 -3.61 9.21 -3.76
C TRP A 24 -3.83 9.24 -2.25
N ASN A 25 -2.74 9.35 -1.50
CA ASN A 25 -2.73 9.50 -0.04
C ASN A 25 -2.07 10.82 0.40
N VAL A 26 -2.26 11.88 -0.39
CA VAL A 26 -1.82 13.24 -0.05
C VAL A 26 -2.98 13.96 0.67
N PRO A 27 -2.74 14.68 1.78
CA PRO A 27 -3.77 15.39 2.53
C PRO A 27 -4.24 16.69 1.84
N SER A 28 -4.63 16.61 0.56
CA SER A 28 -4.92 17.76 -0.31
C SER A 28 -6.37 18.26 -0.28
N HIS A 29 -7.25 17.70 0.55
CA HIS A 29 -8.64 18.18 0.71
C HIS A 29 -8.74 19.71 0.85
N ARG A 30 -7.84 20.30 1.66
CA ARG A 30 -7.73 21.76 1.88
C ARG A 30 -7.58 22.55 0.58
N CYS A 31 -6.89 22.02 -0.42
CA CYS A 31 -6.70 22.70 -1.70
C CYS A 31 -8.03 23.04 -2.36
N LEU A 32 -8.99 22.12 -2.33
CA LEU A 32 -10.34 22.36 -2.83
C LEU A 32 -11.17 23.17 -1.85
N SER A 33 -11.26 22.75 -0.59
CA SER A 33 -12.21 23.31 0.38
C SER A 33 -11.89 24.73 0.86
N GLU A 34 -10.61 25.08 1.00
CA GLU A 34 -10.19 26.43 1.43
C GLU A 34 -9.79 27.34 0.27
N TYR A 35 -9.19 26.80 -0.80
CA TYR A 35 -8.61 27.61 -1.88
C TYR A 35 -9.32 27.49 -3.23
N GLY A 36 -10.29 26.58 -3.37
CA GLY A 36 -11.02 26.36 -4.62
C GLY A 36 -10.15 25.76 -5.74
N ILE A 37 -9.06 25.08 -5.39
CA ILE A 37 -8.12 24.47 -6.32
C ILE A 37 -8.42 22.96 -6.41
N ASP A 38 -9.11 22.56 -7.48
CA ASP A 38 -9.38 21.15 -7.80
C ASP A 38 -8.18 20.51 -8.50
N LEU A 39 -7.57 19.48 -7.90
CA LEU A 39 -6.43 18.76 -8.51
C LEU A 39 -6.84 17.90 -9.71
N ASN A 40 -8.14 17.59 -9.85
CA ASN A 40 -8.74 16.83 -10.95
C ASN A 40 -8.01 15.50 -11.24
N LEU A 41 -7.76 14.74 -10.17
CA LEU A 41 -7.00 13.49 -10.19
C LEU A 41 -7.63 12.39 -11.06
N SER A 42 -8.96 12.35 -11.12
CA SER A 42 -9.74 11.36 -11.87
C SER A 42 -9.47 11.41 -13.37
N LYS A 43 -9.12 12.59 -13.91
CA LYS A 43 -8.67 12.77 -15.30
C LYS A 43 -7.49 11.87 -15.66
N TYR A 44 -6.67 11.50 -14.68
CA TYR A 44 -5.44 10.73 -14.85
C TYR A 44 -5.55 9.27 -14.37
N ASP A 45 -6.77 8.78 -14.09
CA ASP A 45 -7.05 7.47 -13.46
C ASP A 45 -6.39 7.29 -12.08
N ILE A 46 -6.08 8.39 -11.38
CA ILE A 46 -5.55 8.33 -10.02
C ILE A 46 -6.72 8.08 -9.06
N ILE A 47 -6.60 7.06 -8.21
CA ILE A 47 -7.63 6.69 -7.24
C ILE A 47 -7.49 7.60 -6.02
N SER A 48 -8.52 8.41 -5.75
CA SER A 48 -8.58 9.27 -4.57
C SER A 48 -9.92 9.13 -3.85
N ASN A 49 -9.92 9.47 -2.55
CA ASN A 49 -11.17 9.65 -1.81
C ASN A 49 -11.99 10.79 -2.41
N LYS A 50 -13.30 10.80 -2.07
CA LYS A 50 -14.21 11.84 -2.55
C LYS A 50 -13.73 13.18 -1.99
N GLU A 51 -13.68 14.21 -2.83
CA GLU A 51 -13.20 15.55 -2.44
C GLU A 51 -11.80 15.53 -1.79
N GLU A 52 -11.01 14.51 -2.13
CA GLU A 52 -9.64 14.30 -1.64
C GLU A 52 -9.54 14.22 -0.11
N GLU A 53 -10.62 13.80 0.55
CA GLU A 53 -10.64 13.54 2.00
C GLU A 53 -9.52 12.60 2.39
N PHE A 54 -8.85 12.87 3.52
CA PHE A 54 -7.71 12.08 3.94
C PHE A 54 -8.12 10.67 4.41
N GLU A 55 -9.32 10.55 5.00
CA GLU A 55 -9.97 9.30 5.37
C GLU A 55 -11.26 9.17 4.57
N GLY A 56 -11.47 8.05 3.87
CA GLY A 56 -12.60 7.92 2.96
C GLY A 56 -12.79 6.54 2.34
N GLN A 57 -13.57 6.50 1.26
CA GLN A 57 -14.06 5.26 0.66
C GLN A 57 -13.03 4.50 -0.20
N LYS A 58 -11.87 5.09 -0.49
CA LYS A 58 -10.81 4.51 -1.34
C LYS A 58 -9.54 4.17 -0.58
N ILE A 59 -9.07 5.05 0.32
CA ILE A 59 -7.87 4.83 1.12
C ILE A 59 -8.01 5.44 2.51
N ASN A 60 -7.46 4.77 3.53
CA ASN A 60 -7.33 5.26 4.88
C ASN A 60 -5.95 4.90 5.42
N ILE A 61 -5.25 5.86 6.01
CA ILE A 61 -4.00 5.63 6.74
C ILE A 61 -4.22 5.84 8.23
N PHE A 62 -3.71 4.91 9.00
CA PHE A 62 -3.83 4.84 10.45
C PHE A 62 -2.45 5.07 11.06
N TYR A 63 -2.17 6.30 11.44
CA TYR A 63 -0.98 6.63 12.22
C TYR A 63 -1.01 5.98 13.60
N GLU A 64 0.15 5.90 14.25
CA GLU A 64 0.38 5.27 15.56
C GLU A 64 -0.63 5.55 16.67
N THR A 65 -1.30 6.70 16.65
CA THR A 65 -2.25 7.09 17.69
C THR A 65 -3.63 6.48 17.52
N LYS A 66 -3.96 5.94 16.34
CA LYS A 66 -5.33 5.53 16.02
C LYS A 66 -5.60 4.04 16.21
N PRO A 67 -4.97 3.08 15.53
CA PRO A 67 -5.43 1.71 15.70
C PRO A 67 -4.86 1.15 17.01
N GLY A 68 -5.72 1.03 18.01
CA GLY A 68 -5.43 0.23 19.20
C GLY A 68 -4.58 0.93 20.25
N LEU A 69 -3.94 0.10 21.06
CA LEU A 69 -3.08 0.53 22.16
C LEU A 69 -1.63 0.20 21.82
N TYR A 70 -1.11 0.84 20.77
CA TYR A 70 0.25 0.60 20.29
C TYR A 70 1.28 1.00 21.37
N PRO A 71 2.18 0.08 21.80
CA PRO A 71 3.20 0.36 22.81
C PRO A 71 4.33 1.19 22.21
N LYS A 72 4.67 2.30 22.86
CA LYS A 72 5.74 3.19 22.41
C LYS A 72 6.30 4.07 23.51
N PHE A 73 7.38 4.79 23.18
CA PHE A 73 7.92 5.86 24.00
C PHE A 73 7.67 7.21 23.35
N LEU A 74 7.27 8.21 24.15
CA LEU A 74 7.28 9.61 23.72
C LEU A 74 8.71 10.14 23.67
N ALA A 75 8.92 11.30 23.02
CA ALA A 75 10.24 11.92 22.88
C ALA A 75 10.92 12.22 24.24
N ASN A 76 10.15 12.44 25.30
CA ASN A 76 10.65 12.63 26.66
C ASN A 76 10.95 11.31 27.41
N GLY A 77 10.82 10.15 26.75
CA GLY A 77 11.01 8.82 27.32
C GLY A 77 9.81 8.25 28.08
N THR A 78 8.66 8.94 28.10
CA THR A 78 7.46 8.45 28.78
C THR A 78 6.92 7.20 28.08
N GLU A 79 6.61 6.18 28.87
CA GLU A 79 6.03 4.92 28.40
C GLU A 79 4.54 5.09 28.07
N VAL A 80 4.14 4.64 26.89
CA VAL A 80 2.75 4.57 26.43
C VAL A 80 2.40 3.11 26.20
N ASN A 81 1.27 2.65 26.76
CA ASN A 81 0.78 1.27 26.65
C ASN A 81 1.83 0.19 27.02
N GLY A 82 2.70 0.49 27.99
CA GLY A 82 3.76 -0.42 28.44
C GLY A 82 5.11 -0.24 27.73
N GLY A 83 5.21 0.65 26.74
CA GLY A 83 6.45 1.06 26.07
C GLY A 83 7.00 0.04 25.08
N ILE A 84 7.08 -1.23 25.47
CA ILE A 84 7.59 -2.35 24.67
C ILE A 84 6.50 -3.41 24.45
N PRO A 85 6.51 -4.14 23.33
CA PRO A 85 5.44 -5.08 22.97
C PRO A 85 5.21 -6.18 24.00
N GLN A 86 6.26 -6.69 24.64
CA GLN A 86 6.17 -7.74 25.66
C GLN A 86 5.59 -7.28 27.00
N ASN A 87 5.40 -5.97 27.18
CA ASN A 87 4.79 -5.38 28.38
C ASN A 87 3.37 -4.82 28.08
N ALA A 88 2.89 -4.96 26.85
CA ALA A 88 1.59 -4.46 26.43
C ALA A 88 0.49 -5.55 26.52
N SER A 89 -0.75 -5.14 26.79
CA SER A 89 -1.90 -6.07 26.73
C SER A 89 -2.38 -6.26 25.28
N PHE A 90 -2.07 -7.42 24.71
CA PHE A 90 -2.51 -7.79 23.37
C PHE A 90 -4.03 -7.75 23.21
N PHE A 91 -4.77 -8.29 24.19
CA PHE A 91 -6.23 -8.34 24.13
C PHE A 91 -6.86 -6.93 24.08
N HIS A 92 -6.40 -6.01 24.93
CA HIS A 92 -6.93 -4.65 24.94
C HIS A 92 -6.51 -3.85 23.72
N HIS A 93 -5.27 -4.01 23.25
CA HIS A 93 -4.81 -3.43 21.99
C HIS A 93 -5.76 -3.84 20.85
N PHE A 94 -6.05 -5.14 20.74
CA PHE A 94 -6.89 -5.69 19.69
C PHE A 94 -8.33 -5.17 19.74
N VAL A 95 -8.98 -5.22 20.91
CA VAL A 95 -10.35 -4.73 21.09
C VAL A 95 -10.44 -3.25 20.70
N LYS A 96 -9.45 -2.46 21.10
CA LYS A 96 -9.38 -1.04 20.76
C LYS A 96 -9.15 -0.84 19.26
N ALA A 97 -8.17 -1.53 18.66
CA ALA A 97 -7.85 -1.44 17.24
C ALA A 97 -9.05 -1.75 16.35
N LYS A 98 -9.80 -2.81 16.69
CA LYS A 98 -11.04 -3.15 16.00
C LYS A 98 -12.04 -2.00 16.06
N SER A 99 -12.29 -1.46 17.25
CA SER A 99 -13.20 -0.33 17.43
C SER A 99 -12.74 0.92 16.66
N ASP A 100 -11.45 1.24 16.69
CA ASP A 100 -10.90 2.42 16.01
C ASP A 100 -11.06 2.29 14.49
N ILE A 101 -10.78 1.11 13.94
CA ILE A 101 -10.94 0.83 12.51
C ILE A 101 -12.42 0.90 12.09
N GLU A 102 -13.32 0.29 12.86
CA GLU A 102 -14.77 0.33 12.59
C GLU A 102 -15.33 1.76 12.68
N ASN A 103 -14.79 2.60 13.56
CA ASN A 103 -15.18 4.00 13.70
C ASN A 103 -14.64 4.89 12.57
N THR A 104 -13.41 4.64 12.10
CA THR A 104 -12.80 5.40 10.99
C THR A 104 -13.36 4.99 9.63
N ILE A 105 -13.65 3.71 9.43
CA ILE A 105 -14.15 3.15 8.17
C ILE A 105 -15.58 2.65 8.40
N PRO A 106 -16.60 3.53 8.36
CA PRO A 106 -18.00 3.15 8.62
C PRO A 106 -18.64 2.32 7.48
N TYR A 107 -17.86 1.95 6.46
CA TYR A 107 -18.32 1.20 5.30
C TYR A 107 -18.23 -0.31 5.56
N SER A 108 -19.36 -0.94 5.84
CA SER A 108 -19.42 -2.39 6.10
C SER A 108 -18.94 -3.27 4.93
N ASP A 109 -18.94 -2.73 3.70
CA ASP A 109 -18.47 -3.33 2.45
C ASP A 109 -17.19 -2.66 1.92
N PHE A 110 -16.40 -2.02 2.81
CA PHE A 110 -15.16 -1.38 2.43
C PHE A 110 -14.25 -2.33 1.64
N SER A 111 -13.87 -1.89 0.45
CA SER A 111 -12.97 -2.59 -0.46
C SER A 111 -11.86 -1.66 -0.98
N GLY A 112 -11.58 -0.59 -0.23
CA GLY A 112 -10.45 0.29 -0.46
C GLY A 112 -9.18 -0.22 0.22
N TYR A 113 -8.21 0.69 0.32
CA TYR A 113 -6.90 0.45 0.90
C TYR A 113 -6.85 0.93 2.35
N ALA A 114 -6.28 0.13 3.25
CA ALA A 114 -6.03 0.50 4.63
C ALA A 114 -4.55 0.34 4.93
N VAL A 115 -3.91 1.40 5.43
CA VAL A 115 -2.47 1.43 5.73
C VAL A 115 -2.31 1.64 7.22
N ILE A 116 -1.60 0.75 7.91
CA ILE A 116 -1.20 0.95 9.31
C ILE A 116 0.22 1.48 9.30
N ASP A 117 0.42 2.65 9.89
CA ASP A 117 1.69 3.36 9.91
C ASP A 117 2.26 3.39 11.33
N TRP A 118 2.96 2.31 11.68
CA TRP A 118 3.64 2.13 12.94
C TRP A 118 5.15 2.14 12.75
N GLU A 119 5.79 3.16 13.32
CA GLU A 119 7.20 3.43 13.04
C GLU A 119 8.07 3.43 14.30
N SER A 120 7.45 3.49 15.48
CA SER A 120 8.13 3.58 16.77
C SER A 120 9.18 2.49 17.01
N TRP A 121 8.96 1.26 16.57
CA TRP A 121 9.91 0.16 16.68
C TRP A 121 9.81 -0.80 15.49
N ARG A 122 10.79 -1.69 15.34
CA ARG A 122 10.84 -2.74 14.32
C ARG A 122 10.60 -4.11 14.96
N PRO A 123 9.79 -5.00 14.36
CA PRO A 123 9.46 -6.29 14.96
C PRO A 123 10.66 -7.26 15.06
N ILE A 124 11.73 -7.00 14.31
CA ILE A 124 13.01 -7.71 14.45
C ILE A 124 13.85 -6.93 15.46
N PHE A 125 14.15 -7.54 16.61
CA PHE A 125 14.72 -6.85 17.78
C PHE A 125 16.00 -6.08 17.43
N GLU A 126 16.90 -6.72 16.67
CA GLU A 126 18.19 -6.14 16.29
C GLU A 126 18.08 -4.98 15.30
N ARG A 127 16.97 -4.86 14.54
CA ARG A 127 16.77 -3.73 13.62
C ARG A 127 16.53 -2.40 14.35
N ASN A 128 16.15 -2.45 15.63
CA ASN A 128 16.03 -1.27 16.48
C ASN A 128 17.39 -0.65 16.87
N ARG A 129 18.52 -1.21 16.40
CA ARG A 129 19.87 -0.65 16.62
C ARG A 129 20.26 0.40 15.59
N TYR A 130 19.60 0.44 14.44
CA TYR A 130 20.04 1.28 13.31
C TYR A 130 19.61 2.74 13.44
N GLU A 131 18.56 3.02 14.22
CA GLU A 131 17.99 4.36 14.39
C GLU A 131 18.04 4.71 15.88
N GLU A 132 18.65 5.85 16.24
CA GLU A 132 19.01 6.21 17.62
C GLU A 132 17.78 6.27 18.54
N GLU A 133 16.68 6.86 18.05
CA GLU A 133 15.43 6.96 18.77
C GLU A 133 14.79 5.60 19.09
N LYS A 134 15.20 4.53 18.39
CA LYS A 134 14.72 3.15 18.60
C LYS A 134 15.59 2.35 19.57
N HIS A 135 16.75 2.88 19.99
CA HIS A 135 17.63 2.19 20.94
C HIS A 135 16.96 1.96 22.30
N ILE A 136 16.01 2.83 22.68
CA ILE A 136 15.24 2.72 23.92
C ILE A 136 14.49 1.39 24.04
N TYR A 137 13.97 0.83 22.93
CA TYR A 137 13.26 -0.45 22.94
C TYR A 137 14.17 -1.61 23.30
N ILE A 138 15.42 -1.59 22.84
CA ILE A 138 16.44 -2.58 23.20
C ILE A 138 16.82 -2.43 24.66
N LYS A 139 17.12 -1.20 25.10
CA LYS A 139 17.49 -0.90 26.49
C LYS A 139 16.41 -1.38 27.46
N LYS A 140 15.16 -0.97 27.24
CA LYS A 140 14.02 -1.28 28.10
C LYS A 140 13.67 -2.77 28.11
N SER A 141 13.83 -3.45 26.97
CA SER A 141 13.67 -4.91 26.91
C SER A 141 14.73 -5.66 27.73
N LEU A 142 15.98 -5.19 27.70
CA LEU A 142 17.07 -5.76 28.50
C LEU A 142 16.89 -5.48 29.99
N GLU A 143 16.48 -4.26 30.35
CA GLU A 143 16.17 -3.87 31.73
C GLU A 143 15.04 -4.72 32.30
N LEU A 144 13.95 -4.94 31.54
CA LEU A 144 12.83 -5.79 31.95
C LEU A 144 13.31 -7.20 32.35
N VAL A 145 14.07 -7.86 31.47
CA VAL A 145 14.57 -9.22 31.72
C VAL A 145 15.62 -9.24 32.83
N LYS A 146 16.47 -8.23 32.93
CA LYS A 146 17.48 -8.13 34.00
C LYS A 146 16.82 -7.96 35.37
N ASN A 147 15.74 -7.19 35.46
CA ASN A 147 14.98 -7.00 36.69
C ASN A 147 14.25 -8.28 37.11
N GLN A 148 13.73 -9.06 36.15
CA GLN A 148 13.13 -10.38 36.41
C GLN A 148 14.18 -11.43 36.81
N HIS A 149 15.40 -11.31 36.29
CA HIS A 149 16.49 -12.26 36.50
C HIS A 149 17.83 -11.59 36.85
N PRO A 150 17.99 -11.07 38.10
CA PRO A 150 19.15 -10.27 38.48
C PRO A 150 20.49 -11.01 38.37
N THR A 151 20.50 -12.32 38.55
CA THR A 151 21.71 -13.17 38.53
C THR A 151 22.09 -13.65 37.12
N TRP A 152 21.25 -13.43 36.11
CA TRP A 152 21.57 -13.89 34.76
C TRP A 152 22.71 -13.10 34.13
N SER A 153 23.56 -13.83 33.40
CA SER A 153 24.60 -13.27 32.53
C SER A 153 23.98 -12.41 31.43
N SER A 154 24.70 -11.38 30.97
CA SER A 154 24.24 -10.48 29.91
C SER A 154 23.84 -11.20 28.62
N GLN A 155 24.51 -12.31 28.27
CA GLN A 155 24.16 -13.09 27.08
C GLN A 155 22.79 -13.78 27.21
N LYS A 156 22.46 -14.32 28.39
CA LYS A 156 21.14 -14.91 28.66
C LYS A 156 20.06 -13.85 28.65
N VAL A 157 20.31 -12.69 29.29
CA VAL A 157 19.38 -11.54 29.28
C VAL A 157 19.11 -11.08 27.86
N PHE A 158 20.15 -10.94 27.03
CA PHE A 158 19.99 -10.55 25.63
C PHE A 158 19.14 -11.54 24.81
N ARG A 159 19.44 -12.84 24.92
CA ARG A 159 18.69 -13.88 24.19
C ARG A 159 17.22 -13.89 24.59
N GLU A 160 16.93 -13.75 25.88
CA GLU A 160 15.55 -13.75 26.38
C GLU A 160 14.82 -12.45 26.04
N ALA A 161 15.46 -11.28 26.16
CA ALA A 161 14.86 -10.00 25.75
C ALA A 161 14.50 -10.00 24.27
N LYS A 162 15.40 -10.50 23.40
CA LYS A 162 15.14 -10.71 21.97
C LYS A 162 13.94 -11.63 21.77
N ARG A 163 13.91 -12.79 22.44
CA ARG A 163 12.84 -13.78 22.30
C ARG A 163 11.49 -13.19 22.72
N GLN A 164 11.40 -12.55 23.88
CA GLN A 164 10.17 -11.93 24.38
C GLN A 164 9.69 -10.85 23.41
N PHE A 165 10.57 -9.91 23.05
CA PHE A 165 10.23 -8.82 22.13
C PHE A 165 9.70 -9.34 20.78
N GLU A 166 10.45 -10.22 20.10
CA GLU A 166 10.06 -10.72 18.77
C GLU A 166 8.78 -11.59 18.85
N SER A 167 8.59 -12.35 19.93
CA SER A 167 7.35 -13.12 20.13
C SER A 167 6.14 -12.22 20.36
N SER A 168 6.33 -11.12 21.09
CA SER A 168 5.28 -10.14 21.35
C SER A 168 5.08 -9.16 20.21
N ALA A 169 5.99 -9.07 19.26
CA ALA A 169 5.86 -8.30 18.01
C ALA A 169 5.35 -9.16 16.84
N GLU A 170 5.16 -10.48 17.03
CA GLU A 170 4.86 -11.41 15.95
C GLU A 170 3.53 -11.11 15.24
N TRP A 171 2.57 -10.51 15.94
CA TRP A 171 1.28 -10.14 15.38
C TRP A 171 1.39 -9.07 14.29
N GLU A 172 2.31 -8.11 14.42
CA GLU A 172 2.67 -7.20 13.31
C GLU A 172 3.24 -7.96 12.13
N ARG A 173 4.04 -8.99 12.41
CA ARG A 173 4.77 -9.75 11.38
C ARG A 173 3.88 -10.70 10.59
N LYS A 174 2.80 -11.20 11.21
CA LYS A 174 1.95 -12.22 10.62
C LYS A 174 0.70 -11.65 9.97
N GLY A 175 0.17 -10.50 10.40
CA GLY A 175 -1.19 -10.11 10.08
C GLY A 175 -2.17 -11.11 10.70
N ASP A 176 -3.14 -10.65 11.49
CA ASP A 176 -3.82 -11.54 12.43
C ASP A 176 -4.84 -12.49 11.76
N GLY A 177 -4.36 -13.67 11.36
CA GLY A 177 -5.17 -14.76 10.81
C GLY A 177 -6.08 -15.49 11.82
N ARG A 178 -6.12 -15.12 13.11
CA ARG A 178 -7.03 -15.75 14.10
C ARG A 178 -8.21 -14.88 14.51
N SER A 179 -8.26 -13.64 14.05
CA SER A 179 -8.99 -12.58 14.75
C SER A 179 -9.86 -11.73 13.83
N GLY A 180 -9.86 -11.99 12.52
CA GLY A 180 -10.68 -11.26 11.55
C GLY A 180 -10.16 -9.85 11.22
N LEU A 181 -9.13 -9.36 11.91
CA LEU A 181 -8.24 -8.27 11.46
C LEU A 181 -7.09 -8.89 10.65
N GLN A 182 -7.43 -9.52 9.54
CA GLN A 182 -6.43 -9.69 8.50
C GLN A 182 -6.17 -8.30 7.91
N GLU A 183 -4.91 -8.00 7.58
CA GLU A 183 -4.57 -7.16 6.43
C GLU A 183 -5.13 -7.83 5.16
N GLY A 184 -6.45 -7.91 5.11
CA GLY A 184 -7.21 -8.36 3.99
C GLY A 184 -7.64 -7.08 3.31
N THR A 185 -6.93 -6.71 2.25
CA THR A 185 -7.61 -6.07 1.14
C THR A 185 -8.75 -7.03 0.79
N LYS A 186 -9.96 -6.80 1.33
CA LYS A 186 -11.16 -7.48 0.83
C LYS A 186 -11.46 -6.86 -0.51
N ARG A 187 -10.76 -7.36 -1.54
CA ARG A 187 -11.12 -7.15 -2.92
C ARG A 187 -10.55 -8.27 -3.78
N ALA A 188 -11.24 -8.46 -4.91
CA ALA A 188 -11.07 -9.51 -5.89
C ALA A 188 -9.65 -10.10 -5.93
N SER A 189 -9.60 -11.42 -5.69
CA SER A 189 -8.50 -12.28 -6.12
C SER A 189 -7.99 -11.80 -7.47
N GLY A 190 -6.70 -11.45 -7.48
CA GLY A 190 -6.13 -10.59 -8.50
C GLY A 190 -6.41 -11.11 -9.89
N ALA A 191 -6.85 -10.22 -10.78
CA ALA A 191 -6.64 -10.42 -12.19
C ALA A 191 -7.01 -9.18 -13.00
N CYS A 192 -6.28 -9.01 -14.09
CA CYS A 192 -6.77 -8.33 -15.29
C CYS A 192 -8.01 -9.05 -15.92
N SER A 193 -8.72 -9.91 -15.19
CA SER A 193 -9.88 -10.68 -15.65
C SER A 193 -11.07 -10.28 -14.80
N GLY A 194 -12.09 -9.73 -15.44
CA GLY A 194 -13.36 -9.33 -14.83
C GLY A 194 -14.25 -10.49 -14.38
N ASP A 195 -13.70 -11.56 -13.81
CA ASP A 195 -14.48 -12.70 -13.35
C ASP A 195 -14.97 -12.50 -11.92
N THR A 196 -16.01 -11.67 -11.78
CA THR A 196 -16.71 -11.43 -10.52
C THR A 196 -17.71 -12.57 -10.24
N LYS A 197 -17.24 -13.71 -9.74
CA LYS A 197 -18.11 -14.68 -9.06
C LYS A 197 -17.88 -14.66 -7.55
N LEU A 198 -18.66 -13.82 -6.88
CA LEU A 198 -18.85 -13.82 -5.43
C LEU A 198 -19.36 -15.19 -4.96
N ARG A 199 -18.60 -15.85 -4.08
CA ARG A 199 -19.17 -16.81 -3.12
C ARG A 199 -18.86 -16.36 -1.71
N HIS A 200 -19.90 -16.39 -0.89
CA HIS A 200 -19.84 -16.16 0.55
C HIS A 200 -18.85 -17.13 1.18
N LEU A 201 -17.77 -16.63 1.79
CA LEU A 201 -16.93 -17.43 2.67
C LEU A 201 -16.75 -16.71 4.00
N ARG A 202 -17.18 -17.46 5.01
CA ARG A 202 -17.35 -17.15 6.42
C ARG A 202 -15.96 -17.06 7.08
N ILE A 203 -15.81 -16.14 8.02
CA ILE A 203 -14.61 -15.94 8.85
C ILE A 203 -14.26 -17.25 9.56
N GLN A 204 -13.24 -17.96 9.05
CA GLN A 204 -12.35 -18.89 9.76
C GLN A 204 -11.48 -19.59 8.71
N GLY A 205 -10.19 -19.27 8.64
CA GLY A 205 -9.33 -19.94 7.67
C GLY A 205 -7.88 -19.49 7.74
N LYS A 206 -7.00 -20.48 7.95
CA LYS A 206 -5.57 -20.45 7.65
C LYS A 206 -5.29 -19.65 6.37
N PHE A 207 -4.13 -18.98 6.28
CA PHE A 207 -3.61 -18.38 5.04
C PHE A 207 -3.85 -19.31 3.85
N GLU A 208 -4.94 -19.07 3.13
CA GLU A 208 -5.16 -19.67 1.84
C GLU A 208 -4.15 -19.04 0.90
N LYS A 209 -3.63 -19.86 0.00
CA LYS A 209 -2.57 -19.54 -0.95
C LYS A 209 -3.11 -18.59 -2.03
N GLY A 210 -3.58 -17.42 -1.64
CA GLY A 210 -4.05 -16.34 -2.50
C GLY A 210 -2.90 -15.45 -2.95
N THR A 211 -3.06 -14.79 -4.09
CA THR A 211 -2.11 -13.79 -4.60
C THR A 211 -2.20 -12.52 -3.74
N MET A 212 -1.24 -12.33 -2.83
CA MET A 212 -1.08 -11.08 -2.08
C MET A 212 -0.75 -9.93 -3.05
N GLN A 213 -1.48 -8.82 -2.94
CA GLN A 213 -1.18 -7.60 -3.69
C GLN A 213 -0.02 -6.86 -3.03
N ALA A 214 0.84 -6.24 -3.84
CA ALA A 214 1.99 -5.48 -3.36
C ALA A 214 1.99 -4.07 -3.94
N PHE A 215 2.01 -3.07 -3.06
CA PHE A 215 2.04 -1.66 -3.43
C PHE A 215 3.31 -1.00 -2.87
N ALA A 216 3.93 -0.13 -3.66
CA ALA A 216 5.04 0.69 -3.18
C ALA A 216 4.49 2.00 -2.60
N TYR A 217 4.91 2.35 -1.40
CA TYR A 217 4.66 3.68 -0.84
C TYR A 217 5.75 4.63 -1.35
N THR A 218 5.36 5.70 -2.07
CA THR A 218 6.33 6.61 -2.72
C THR A 218 5.92 8.07 -2.57
N THR A 219 6.91 8.94 -2.45
CA THR A 219 6.72 10.39 -2.62
C THR A 219 7.00 10.78 -4.07
N PHE A 220 6.65 12.01 -4.43
CA PHE A 220 7.03 12.67 -5.69
C PHE A 220 7.70 14.03 -5.45
N LYS A 221 8.27 14.21 -4.25
CA LYS A 221 9.03 15.37 -3.82
C LYS A 221 10.31 14.90 -3.14
N TYR A 222 11.46 15.52 -3.42
CA TYR A 222 12.71 15.12 -2.76
C TYR A 222 12.67 15.53 -1.29
N THR A 223 13.07 14.60 -0.42
CA THR A 223 12.98 14.71 1.04
C THR A 223 13.83 15.85 1.62
N ASP A 224 14.88 16.25 0.90
CA ASP A 224 15.89 17.23 1.32
C ASP A 224 15.64 18.65 0.79
N THR A 225 15.02 18.79 -0.39
CA THR A 225 14.97 20.09 -1.11
C THR A 225 13.58 20.66 -1.29
N LYS A 226 12.51 19.94 -0.91
CA LYS A 226 11.11 20.31 -1.19
C LYS A 226 10.83 20.55 -2.69
N VAL A 227 11.68 20.05 -3.59
CA VAL A 227 11.48 20.16 -5.03
C VAL A 227 10.70 18.94 -5.52
N TYR A 228 9.77 19.13 -6.46
CA TYR A 228 9.07 18.01 -7.08
C TYR A 228 9.99 17.22 -8.01
N TYR A 229 9.74 15.92 -8.13
CA TYR A 229 10.52 15.05 -9.00
C TYR A 229 10.49 15.52 -10.45
N SER A 230 11.63 15.41 -11.12
CA SER A 230 11.69 15.57 -12.57
C SER A 230 10.78 14.54 -13.26
N LYS A 231 10.41 14.79 -14.52
CA LYS A 231 9.64 13.81 -15.33
C LYS A 231 10.32 12.43 -15.34
N ASN A 232 11.65 12.41 -15.45
CA ASN A 232 12.41 11.16 -15.45
C ASN A 232 12.34 10.47 -14.10
N ASP A 233 12.37 11.22 -13.00
CA ASP A 233 12.32 10.63 -11.67
C ASP A 233 10.92 10.10 -11.32
N VAL A 234 9.85 10.75 -11.77
CA VAL A 234 8.50 10.16 -11.68
C VAL A 234 8.46 8.82 -12.42
N ILE A 235 8.96 8.76 -13.65
CA ILE A 235 9.05 7.49 -14.37
C ILE A 235 9.92 6.51 -13.57
N ASN A 236 11.08 6.93 -13.08
CA ASN A 236 11.99 6.10 -12.29
C ASN A 236 11.43 5.66 -10.93
N THR A 237 10.28 6.16 -10.49
CA THR A 237 9.61 5.67 -9.28
C THR A 237 8.39 4.84 -9.64
N ILE A 238 7.35 5.45 -10.20
CA ILE A 238 6.07 4.76 -10.39
C ILE A 238 6.15 3.63 -11.42
N SER A 239 6.99 3.77 -12.46
CA SER A 239 7.12 2.72 -13.49
C SER A 239 8.02 1.57 -13.05
N GLN A 240 8.98 1.81 -12.15
CA GLN A 240 9.79 0.73 -11.58
C GLN A 240 8.93 -0.26 -10.79
N SER A 241 7.94 0.23 -10.04
CA SER A 241 6.97 -0.63 -9.37
C SER A 241 6.23 -1.54 -10.37
N MET A 242 5.76 -0.98 -11.49
CA MET A 242 5.09 -1.76 -12.54
C MET A 242 6.03 -2.80 -13.16
N ASP A 243 7.24 -2.39 -13.55
CA ASP A 243 8.22 -3.29 -14.15
C ASP A 243 8.58 -4.44 -13.19
N ALA A 244 8.62 -4.17 -11.88
CA ALA A 244 8.94 -5.17 -10.84
C ALA A 244 7.77 -6.13 -10.56
N GLY A 245 6.60 -5.87 -11.14
CA GLY A 245 5.40 -6.68 -10.96
C GLY A 245 4.66 -6.40 -9.66
N LEU A 246 4.74 -5.18 -9.14
CA LEU A 246 3.83 -4.69 -8.10
C LEU A 246 2.44 -4.42 -8.72
N ASP A 247 1.46 -4.26 -7.86
CA ASP A 247 0.06 -3.97 -8.21
C ASP A 247 -0.24 -2.47 -8.24
N GLY A 248 0.68 -1.64 -7.75
CA GLY A 248 0.53 -0.20 -7.82
C GLY A 248 1.50 0.59 -6.95
N ASN A 249 1.22 1.88 -6.85
CA ASN A 249 1.85 2.79 -5.91
C ASN A 249 0.79 3.48 -5.05
N VAL A 250 1.10 3.67 -3.77
CA VAL A 250 0.43 4.65 -2.91
C VAL A 250 1.33 5.88 -2.87
N VAL A 251 0.82 7.01 -3.36
CA VAL A 251 1.58 8.27 -3.37
C VAL A 251 1.21 9.14 -2.20
N TRP A 252 2.21 9.72 -1.56
CA TRP A 252 2.04 10.50 -0.33
C TRP A 252 2.92 11.75 -0.33
N LEU A 253 2.44 12.78 0.37
CA LEU A 253 3.17 13.98 0.77
C LEU A 253 2.79 14.36 2.19
N SER A 254 3.63 15.18 2.84
CA SER A 254 3.34 15.71 4.16
C SER A 254 2.20 16.74 4.12
N SER A 255 1.48 16.91 5.22
CA SER A 255 0.51 18.01 5.39
C SER A 255 1.16 19.39 5.24
N SER A 256 2.46 19.50 5.54
CA SER A 256 3.23 20.72 5.30
C SER A 256 3.44 21.05 3.82
N ASP A 257 3.26 20.09 2.91
CA ASP A 257 3.44 20.26 1.47
C ASP A 257 2.18 20.77 0.76
N VAL A 258 1.06 20.91 1.48
CA VAL A 258 -0.26 21.37 1.00
C VAL A 258 -0.89 22.33 2.01
N SER A 259 -0.03 23.08 2.71
CA SER A 259 -0.42 23.88 3.87
C SER A 259 -0.98 25.26 3.50
N SER A 260 -0.62 25.76 2.32
CA SER A 260 -0.94 27.10 1.83
C SER A 260 -1.52 27.08 0.42
N ARG A 261 -2.08 28.22 -0.01
CA ARG A 261 -2.58 28.40 -1.38
C ARG A 261 -1.48 28.19 -2.42
N ASP A 262 -0.28 28.69 -2.18
CA ASP A 262 0.86 28.58 -3.11
C ASP A 262 1.33 27.13 -3.24
N ASP A 263 1.35 26.38 -2.14
CA ASP A 263 1.65 24.95 -2.15
C ASP A 263 0.65 24.19 -3.03
N CYS A 264 -0.65 24.44 -2.83
CA CYS A 264 -1.72 23.83 -3.61
C CYS A 264 -1.67 24.22 -5.10
N GLN A 265 -1.36 25.48 -5.43
CA GLN A 265 -1.19 25.92 -6.82
C GLN A 265 0.00 25.25 -7.48
N SER A 266 1.13 25.16 -6.76
CA SER A 266 2.34 24.49 -7.22
C SER A 266 2.09 22.99 -7.46
N LEU A 267 1.39 22.33 -6.53
CA LEU A 267 0.96 20.93 -6.66
C LEU A 267 0.04 20.72 -7.86
N HIS A 268 -1.00 21.55 -8.00
CA HIS A 268 -1.93 21.50 -9.12
C HIS A 268 -1.22 21.60 -10.47
N LYS A 269 -0.31 22.58 -10.60
CA LYS A 269 0.51 22.74 -11.81
C LYS A 269 1.36 21.51 -12.08
N TYR A 270 2.04 20.99 -11.06
CA TYR A 270 2.88 19.80 -11.19
C TYR A 270 2.10 18.54 -11.61
N ILE A 271 0.89 18.35 -11.07
CA ILE A 271 -0.01 17.25 -11.47
C ILE A 271 -0.42 17.41 -12.93
N GLN A 272 -0.78 18.63 -13.36
CA GLN A 272 -1.23 18.87 -14.72
C GLN A 272 -0.12 18.65 -15.76
N GLU A 273 1.10 19.10 -15.45
CA GLU A 273 2.22 19.12 -16.40
C GLU A 273 3.03 17.82 -16.40
N ILE A 274 3.18 17.16 -15.25
CA ILE A 274 4.13 16.03 -15.08
C ILE A 274 3.45 14.81 -14.48
N PHE A 275 3.03 14.87 -13.21
CA PHE A 275 2.69 13.66 -12.46
C PHE A 275 1.42 12.96 -12.99
N GLY A 276 0.37 13.73 -13.31
CA GLY A 276 -0.88 13.21 -13.87
C GLY A 276 -0.66 12.51 -15.22
N PRO A 277 -0.09 13.20 -16.24
CA PRO A 277 0.20 12.57 -17.53
C PRO A 277 1.06 11.30 -17.42
N MET A 278 2.08 11.30 -16.55
CA MET A 278 2.94 10.12 -16.34
C MET A 278 2.18 8.98 -15.65
N SER A 279 1.34 9.28 -14.65
CA SER A 279 0.50 8.30 -13.96
C SER A 279 -0.44 7.60 -14.95
N LYS A 280 -1.18 8.38 -15.74
CA LYS A 280 -2.09 7.86 -16.77
C LYS A 280 -1.36 6.99 -17.78
N PHE A 281 -0.16 7.38 -18.18
CA PHE A 281 0.65 6.65 -19.13
C PHE A 281 1.09 5.28 -18.58
N VAL A 282 1.60 5.21 -17.34
CA VAL A 282 2.00 3.95 -16.70
C VAL A 282 0.80 3.01 -16.51
N ILE A 283 -0.33 3.54 -16.04
CA ILE A 283 -1.58 2.77 -15.88
C ILE A 283 -2.02 2.18 -17.24
N ASN A 284 -2.04 3.01 -18.28
CA ASN A 284 -2.43 2.56 -19.63
C ASN A 284 -1.46 1.53 -20.19
N PHE A 285 -0.16 1.72 -20.01
CA PHE A 285 0.83 0.75 -20.45
C PHE A 285 0.65 -0.59 -19.76
N ALA A 286 0.45 -0.62 -18.43
CA ALA A 286 0.20 -1.85 -17.69
C ALA A 286 -1.05 -2.59 -18.22
N ARG A 287 -2.13 -1.84 -18.51
CA ARG A 287 -3.36 -2.38 -19.08
C ARG A 287 -3.12 -2.97 -20.47
N ILE A 288 -2.50 -2.22 -21.38
CA ILE A 288 -2.24 -2.67 -22.75
C ILE A 288 -1.29 -3.88 -22.74
N CYS A 289 -0.23 -3.83 -21.92
CA CYS A 289 0.71 -4.93 -21.83
C CYS A 289 0.03 -6.21 -21.34
N SER A 290 -0.82 -6.14 -20.30
CA SER A 290 -1.59 -7.31 -19.86
C SER A 290 -2.50 -7.85 -20.96
N ALA A 291 -3.20 -6.97 -21.66
CA ALA A 291 -4.11 -7.37 -22.73
C ALA A 291 -3.38 -8.05 -23.89
N VAL A 292 -2.28 -7.46 -24.34
CA VAL A 292 -1.54 -7.91 -25.53
C VAL A 292 -0.65 -9.11 -25.22
N LEU A 293 0.11 -9.07 -24.12
CA LEU A 293 1.13 -10.07 -23.80
C LEU A 293 0.60 -11.19 -22.91
N CYS A 294 -0.37 -10.91 -22.03
CA CYS A 294 -0.78 -11.82 -20.97
C CYS A 294 -2.24 -12.24 -21.04
N ASN A 295 -2.90 -12.07 -22.20
CA ASN A 295 -4.30 -12.42 -22.43
C ASN A 295 -5.27 -11.89 -21.36
N ASN A 296 -4.97 -10.74 -20.72
CA ASN A 296 -5.73 -10.25 -19.57
C ASN A 296 -5.77 -11.21 -18.35
N HIS A 297 -4.90 -12.22 -18.33
CA HIS A 297 -4.82 -13.25 -17.30
C HIS A 297 -3.50 -13.23 -16.52
N GLY A 298 -2.78 -12.12 -16.61
CA GLY A 298 -1.58 -11.86 -15.82
C GLY A 298 -1.13 -10.42 -15.94
N LYS A 299 -0.17 -10.03 -15.10
CA LYS A 299 0.51 -8.74 -15.20
C LYS A 299 1.84 -8.87 -15.92
N CYS A 300 2.23 -7.82 -16.61
CA CYS A 300 3.56 -7.73 -17.20
C CYS A 300 4.59 -7.45 -16.13
N VAL A 301 5.69 -8.17 -16.21
CA VAL A 301 6.88 -7.97 -15.37
C VAL A 301 8.10 -7.96 -16.27
N ARG A 302 9.08 -7.14 -15.93
CA ARG A 302 10.29 -7.05 -16.73
C ARG A 302 11.07 -8.37 -16.66
N ALA A 303 11.49 -8.87 -17.82
CA ALA A 303 12.10 -10.19 -17.93
C ALA A 303 13.52 -10.25 -17.34
N ASN A 304 14.32 -9.19 -17.53
CA ASN A 304 15.74 -9.13 -17.17
C ASN A 304 16.12 -7.83 -16.43
N TRP A 305 15.68 -7.70 -15.18
CA TRP A 305 15.96 -6.53 -14.33
C TRP A 305 17.45 -6.18 -14.24
N LEU A 306 18.32 -7.18 -14.11
CA LEU A 306 19.75 -7.01 -13.82
C LEU A 306 20.62 -6.69 -15.05
N LYS A 307 20.15 -7.00 -16.27
CA LYS A 307 20.97 -6.84 -17.49
C LYS A 307 20.79 -5.47 -18.16
N GLN A 308 19.69 -4.78 -17.88
CA GLN A 308 19.44 -3.41 -18.37
C GLN A 308 18.82 -2.57 -17.26
N PRO A 309 19.61 -1.92 -16.39
CA PRO A 309 19.07 -1.11 -15.30
C PRO A 309 18.33 0.15 -15.79
N LYS A 310 18.55 0.57 -17.05
CA LYS A 310 17.82 1.69 -17.65
C LYS A 310 16.40 1.28 -18.01
N LEU A 311 15.41 2.06 -17.58
CA LEU A 311 13.99 1.87 -17.89
C LEU A 311 13.74 1.91 -19.40
N GLN A 312 12.78 1.11 -19.87
CA GLN A 312 12.34 1.10 -21.27
C GLN A 312 11.21 2.10 -21.53
N PHE A 313 10.54 2.56 -20.47
CA PHE A 313 9.57 3.62 -20.56
C PHE A 313 10.20 4.90 -21.12
N GLY A 314 9.75 5.32 -22.32
CA GLY A 314 10.20 6.54 -22.99
C GLY A 314 11.43 6.39 -23.89
N ARG A 315 11.86 5.15 -24.23
CA ARG A 315 13.07 4.92 -25.04
C ARG A 315 12.86 4.94 -26.55
N SER A 316 11.61 4.95 -27.04
CA SER A 316 11.34 5.05 -28.48
C SER A 316 10.03 5.77 -28.78
N ASP A 317 10.02 6.57 -29.84
CA ASP A 317 8.81 7.11 -30.49
C ASP A 317 7.88 6.02 -31.07
N LYS A 318 8.25 4.74 -30.92
CA LYS A 318 7.39 3.61 -31.28
C LYS A 318 6.43 3.31 -30.13
N MET A 319 5.16 3.44 -30.46
CA MET A 319 4.02 3.01 -29.67
C MET A 319 4.21 1.54 -29.26
N LEU A 320 4.63 1.33 -27.99
CA LEU A 320 4.66 0.05 -27.27
C LEU A 320 5.68 -1.02 -27.72
N ASP A 321 6.92 -0.97 -27.21
CA ASP A 321 7.84 -2.12 -27.23
C ASP A 321 7.64 -2.99 -25.98
N LEU A 322 7.12 -4.21 -26.17
CA LEU A 322 6.89 -5.18 -25.08
C LEU A 322 7.93 -6.31 -25.04
N SER A 323 8.97 -6.25 -25.87
CA SER A 323 9.95 -7.34 -26.01
C SER A 323 10.71 -7.66 -24.73
N ASP A 324 10.84 -6.68 -23.83
CA ASP A 324 11.50 -6.81 -22.53
C ASP A 324 10.60 -7.32 -21.40
N TYR A 325 9.32 -7.55 -21.67
CA TYR A 325 8.35 -7.98 -20.68
C TYR A 325 8.00 -9.48 -20.81
N LYS A 326 7.63 -10.08 -19.69
CA LYS A 326 7.05 -11.42 -19.58
C LYS A 326 5.82 -11.37 -18.68
N CYS A 327 5.03 -12.43 -18.67
CA CYS A 327 3.84 -12.48 -17.83
C CYS A 327 4.12 -13.11 -16.46
N LYS A 328 3.53 -12.50 -15.43
CA LYS A 328 3.24 -13.12 -14.14
C LYS A 328 1.74 -13.39 -14.09
N CYS A 329 1.37 -14.66 -14.25
CA CYS A 329 -0.03 -15.04 -14.35
C CYS A 329 -0.78 -14.92 -13.03
N ASN A 330 -2.08 -14.67 -13.16
CA ASN A 330 -3.00 -14.64 -12.04
C ASN A 330 -3.21 -16.05 -11.48
N MET A 331 -3.86 -16.13 -10.32
CA MET A 331 -4.22 -17.41 -9.72
C MET A 331 -5.06 -18.24 -10.71
N ASN A 332 -4.76 -19.53 -10.83
CA ASN A 332 -5.38 -20.47 -11.79
C ASN A 332 -5.11 -20.15 -13.27
N TRP A 333 -4.12 -19.32 -13.59
CA TRP A 333 -3.66 -19.13 -14.95
C TRP A 333 -2.20 -19.51 -15.09
N SER A 334 -1.84 -20.11 -16.21
CA SER A 334 -0.49 -20.59 -16.49
C SER A 334 -0.14 -20.48 -17.98
N GLY A 335 1.12 -20.80 -18.30
CA GLY A 335 1.68 -20.64 -19.65
C GLY A 335 2.41 -19.31 -19.83
N LYS A 336 3.16 -19.20 -20.93
CA LYS A 336 4.02 -18.04 -21.23
C LYS A 336 3.24 -16.72 -21.31
N HIS A 337 2.00 -16.78 -21.76
CA HIS A 337 1.10 -15.64 -21.98
C HIS A 337 -0.17 -15.75 -21.14
N CYS A 338 -0.16 -16.57 -20.09
CA CYS A 338 -1.31 -16.82 -19.21
C CYS A 338 -2.56 -17.32 -19.95
N GLN A 339 -2.37 -18.20 -20.92
CA GLN A 339 -3.43 -18.68 -21.80
C GLN A 339 -4.08 -19.99 -21.33
N ASN A 340 -3.51 -20.66 -20.33
CA ASN A 340 -3.99 -21.94 -19.82
C ASN A 340 -4.60 -21.77 -18.43
N ILE A 341 -5.62 -22.57 -18.10
CA ILE A 341 -6.23 -22.66 -16.76
C ILE A 341 -5.64 -23.85 -16.00
#